data_AF-A0A7V9BNP9-F1
#
_entry.id   AF-A0A7V9BNP9-F1
#
_cell.length_a   1.000
_cell.length_b   1.000
_cell.length_c   1.000
_cell.angle_alpha   90.00
_cell.angle_beta   90.00
_cell.angle_gamma   90.00
#
_symmetry.space_group_name_H-M   'P 1'
#
loop_
_entity.id
_entity.type
_entity.pdbx_description
1 polymer ?
#
loop_
_entity_poly.entity_id
_entity_poly.type
_entity_poly.pdbx_seq_one_letter_code
_entity_poly.pdbx_strand_id
1 'polypeptide(L)'
;MYLMLPTRYTTQMARRTTIEVDEALLAQAQQVLGTSGLKDTVDSALVAVVRAERRRRLAARLRSGDGVDFGPEVAEQARRWRQS
;
A
#
# COMPACT_ATOMS: atom_id res chain seq x y z
N MET A 1 -29.84 -24.78 13.58
CA MET A 1 -28.81 -25.02 12.53
C MET A 1 -27.79 -23.89 12.63
N TYR A 2 -26.62 -24.15 13.23
CA TYR A 2 -25.59 -23.12 13.46
C TYR A 2 -24.78 -22.94 12.17
N LEU A 3 -24.89 -21.77 11.55
CA LEU A 3 -24.06 -21.41 10.39
C LEU A 3 -22.70 -20.96 10.91
N MET A 4 -21.74 -21.90 10.99
CA MET A 4 -20.33 -21.58 11.18
C MET A 4 -19.85 -20.83 9.93
N LEU A 5 -19.77 -19.50 10.02
CA LEU A 5 -19.08 -18.70 9.01
C LEU A 5 -17.62 -19.17 8.97
N PRO A 6 -17.03 -19.42 7.80
CA PRO A 6 -15.62 -19.73 7.71
C PRO A 6 -14.86 -18.50 8.21
N THR A 7 -14.22 -18.62 9.38
CA THR A 7 -13.20 -17.69 9.82
C THR A 7 -12.23 -17.57 8.66
N ARG A 8 -12.17 -16.40 8.02
CA ARG A 8 -11.13 -16.10 7.04
C ARG A 8 -9.83 -16.02 7.81
N TYR A 9 -9.22 -17.17 8.08
CA TYR A 9 -7.80 -17.24 8.34
C TYR A 9 -7.13 -16.89 7.01
N THR A 10 -7.06 -15.60 6.69
CA THR A 10 -6.01 -15.12 5.80
C THR A 10 -4.72 -15.28 6.58
N THR A 11 -4.18 -16.49 6.61
CA THR A 11 -2.79 -16.72 6.99
C THR A 11 -1.97 -15.95 5.98
N GLN A 12 -1.59 -14.72 6.34
CA GLN A 12 -0.62 -13.96 5.60
C GLN A 12 0.61 -14.88 5.47
N MET A 13 0.97 -15.26 4.24
CA MET A 13 2.10 -16.13 3.94
C MET A 13 3.38 -15.40 4.34
N ALA A 14 3.73 -15.47 5.63
CA ALA A 14 4.92 -14.86 6.19
C ALA A 14 5.93 -15.96 6.48
N ARG A 15 7.13 -15.84 5.91
CA ARG A 15 8.24 -16.74 6.19
C ARG A 15 8.97 -16.23 7.44
N ARG A 16 9.15 -17.09 8.44
CA ARG A 16 10.06 -16.79 9.56
C ARG A 16 11.49 -16.90 9.07
N THR A 17 12.31 -15.90 9.39
CA THR A 17 13.71 -15.83 8.96
C THR A 17 14.50 -15.12 10.05
N THR A 18 15.74 -15.55 10.26
CA THR A 18 16.71 -14.89 11.15
C THR A 18 17.62 -14.03 10.29
N ILE A 19 17.72 -12.75 10.62
CA ILE A 19 18.63 -11.79 9.99
C ILE A 19 19.26 -10.95 11.10
N GLU A 20 20.48 -10.50 10.87
CA GLU A 20 21.10 -9.45 11.69
C GLU A 20 20.51 -8.10 11.29
N VAL A 21 20.18 -7.27 12.27
CA VAL A 21 19.59 -5.95 12.06
C VAL A 21 20.38 -4.93 12.87
N ASP A 22 20.73 -3.81 12.23
CA ASP A 22 21.31 -2.67 12.94
C ASP A 22 20.26 -2.02 13.86
N GLU A 23 20.46 -2.14 15.17
CA GLU A 23 19.57 -1.61 16.20
C GLU A 23 19.41 -0.09 16.14
N ALA A 24 20.46 0.64 15.77
CA ALA A 24 20.40 2.10 15.66
C ALA A 24 19.57 2.52 14.43
N LEU A 25 19.67 1.77 13.34
CA LEU A 25 18.81 1.99 12.17
C LEU A 25 17.36 1.56 12.44
N LEU A 26 17.15 0.46 13.18
CA LEU A 26 15.84 0.01 13.59
C LEU A 26 15.13 1.06 14.44
N ALA A 27 15.82 1.65 15.42
CA ALA A 27 15.26 2.71 16.26
C ALA A 27 14.84 3.92 15.42
N GLN A 28 15.64 4.34 14.44
CA GLN A 28 15.29 5.43 13.53
C GLN A 28 14.06 5.08 12.68
N ALA A 29 14.02 3.87 12.12
CA ALA A 29 12.89 3.40 11.34
C ALA A 29 11.60 3.36 12.17
N GLN A 30 11.69 2.91 13.42
CA GLN A 30 10.57 2.90 14.37
C GLN A 30 10.02 4.30 14.64
N GLN A 31 10.88 5.31 14.83
CA GLN A 31 10.44 6.69 14.99
C GLN A 31 9.74 7.22 13.73
N VAL A 32 10.29 6.95 12.54
CA VAL A 32 9.71 7.40 11.27
C VAL A 32 8.38 6.72 10.96
N LEU A 33 8.26 5.42 11.27
CA LEU A 33 7.10 4.59 10.94
C LEU A 33 6.05 4.55 12.05
N GLY A 34 6.39 5.01 13.26
CA GLY A 34 5.51 4.94 14.43
C GLY A 34 5.31 3.51 14.96
N THR A 35 6.31 2.65 14.81
CA THR A 35 6.26 1.23 15.20
C THR A 35 7.12 0.96 16.43
N SER A 36 6.86 -0.14 17.15
CA SER A 36 7.56 -0.47 18.41
C SER A 36 8.34 -1.78 18.38
N GLY A 37 8.05 -2.69 17.44
CA GLY A 37 8.69 -4.00 17.35
C GLY A 37 9.38 -4.24 16.00
N LEU A 38 10.40 -5.10 15.97
CA LEU A 38 11.15 -5.41 14.74
C LEU A 38 10.22 -5.91 13.63
N LYS A 39 9.37 -6.91 13.91
CA LYS A 39 8.43 -7.46 12.93
C LYS A 39 7.52 -6.38 12.35
N ASP A 40 6.89 -5.58 13.21
CA ASP A 40 5.96 -4.52 12.79
C ASP A 40 6.67 -3.44 11.97
N THR A 41 7.89 -3.08 12.36
CA THR A 41 8.73 -2.13 11.63
C THR A 41 9.09 -2.67 10.24
N VAL A 42 9.49 -3.94 10.15
CA VAL A 42 9.83 -4.59 8.87
C VAL A 42 8.60 -4.67 7.96
N ASP A 43 7.47 -5.15 8.48
CA ASP A 43 6.22 -5.25 7.72
C ASP A 43 5.78 -3.86 7.22
N SER A 44 5.81 -2.84 8.09
CA SER A 44 5.47 -1.46 7.75
C SER A 44 6.43 -0.85 6.73
N ALA A 45 7.75 -1.11 6.85
CA ALA A 45 8.75 -0.63 5.91
C ALA A 45 8.54 -1.23 4.51
N LEU A 46 8.27 -2.53 4.42
CA LEU A 46 7.98 -3.20 3.15
C LEU A 46 6.74 -2.61 2.47
N VAL A 47 5.67 -2.37 3.23
CA VAL A 47 4.47 -1.70 2.73
C VAL A 47 4.78 -0.27 2.26
N ALA A 48 5.57 0.48 3.03
CA ALA A 48 5.94 1.86 2.71
C ALA A 48 6.70 1.94 1.37
N VAL A 49 7.68 1.05 1.15
CA VAL A 49 8.47 0.98 -0.09
C VAL A 49 7.58 0.67 -1.29
N VAL A 50 6.72 -0.35 -1.20
CA VAL A 50 5.80 -0.71 -2.28
C VAL A 50 4.85 0.45 -2.61
N ARG A 51 4.31 1.12 -1.58
CA ARG A 51 3.43 2.28 -1.77
C ARG A 51 4.17 3.46 -2.41
N ALA A 52 5.41 3.72 -2.02
CA ALA A 52 6.22 4.79 -2.60
C ALA A 52 6.45 4.57 -4.10
N GLU A 53 6.82 3.36 -4.50
CA GLU A 53 7.02 3.03 -5.92
C GLU A 53 5.71 3.11 -6.71
N ARG A 54 4.58 2.64 -6.16
CA ARG A 54 3.27 2.79 -6.81
C ARG A 54 2.90 4.26 -7.03
N ARG A 55 3.12 5.12 -6.03
CA ARG A 55 2.90 6.58 -6.18
C ARG A 55 3.81 7.18 -7.24
N ARG A 56 5.08 6.78 -7.29
CA ARG A 56 6.04 7.23 -8.31
C ARG A 56 5.59 6.85 -9.72
N ARG A 57 5.18 5.59 -9.93
CA ARG A 57 4.67 5.11 -11.22
C ARG A 57 3.39 5.80 -11.64
N LEU A 58 2.46 5.98 -10.71
CA LEU A 58 1.22 6.72 -10.97
C LEU A 58 1.53 8.15 -11.39
N ALA A 59 2.40 8.85 -10.66
CA ALA A 59 2.80 10.21 -11.01
C ALA A 59 3.49 10.29 -12.38
N ALA A 60 4.29 9.28 -12.75
CA ALA A 60 4.90 9.20 -14.07
C ALA A 60 3.84 9.04 -15.18
N ARG A 61 2.88 8.14 -15.00
CA ARG A 61 1.77 7.94 -15.94
C ARG A 61 0.90 9.17 -16.11
N LEU A 62 0.58 9.85 -15.01
CA LEU A 62 -0.18 11.11 -15.03
C LEU A 62 0.56 12.20 -15.81
N ARG A 63 1.89 12.28 -15.70
CA ARG A 63 2.70 13.23 -16.47
C ARG A 63 2.82 12.87 -17.95
N SER A 64 2.90 11.59 -18.28
CA SER A 64 3.02 11.13 -19.68
C SER A 64 1.68 11.04 -20.41
N GLY A 65 0.55 11.09 -19.68
CA GLY A 65 -0.78 10.82 -20.24
C GLY A 65 -1.05 9.34 -20.54
N ASP A 66 -0.17 8.44 -20.07
CA ASP A 66 -0.24 7.01 -20.41
C ASP A 66 -1.27 6.25 -19.55
N GLY A 67 -2.28 5.71 -20.21
CA GLY A 67 -3.37 4.97 -19.59
C GLY A 67 -4.22 5.83 -18.64
N VAL A 68 -4.39 7.12 -18.94
CA VAL A 68 -5.33 8.00 -18.24
C VAL A 68 -6.13 8.81 -19.27
N ASP A 69 -7.44 8.56 -19.32
CA ASP A 69 -8.34 9.30 -20.21
C ASP A 69 -8.65 10.68 -19.63
N PHE A 70 -7.92 11.69 -20.09
CA PHE A 70 -8.21 13.11 -19.79
C PHE A 70 -8.93 13.83 -20.94
N GLY A 71 -9.49 13.08 -21.89
CA GLY A 71 -10.19 13.66 -23.04
C GLY A 71 -11.46 14.45 -22.64
N PRO A 72 -11.87 15.44 -23.46
CA PRO A 72 -13.06 16.25 -23.20
C PRO A 72 -14.33 15.41 -23.03
N GLU A 73 -14.43 14.27 -23.72
CA GLU A 73 -15.55 13.33 -23.61
C GLU A 73 -15.64 12.68 -22.22
N VAL A 74 -14.50 12.29 -21.63
CA VAL A 74 -14.46 11.71 -20.26
C VAL A 74 -14.79 12.77 -19.21
N ALA A 75 -14.36 14.02 -19.43
CA ALA A 75 -14.72 15.14 -18.57
C ALA A 75 -16.22 15.49 -18.63
N GLU A 76 -16.87 15.32 -19.78
CA GLU A 76 -18.32 15.50 -19.90
C GLU A 76 -19.09 14.36 -19.22
N GLN A 77 -18.65 13.11 -19.41
CA GLN A 77 -19.27 11.94 -18.79
C GLN A 77 -19.22 12.02 -17.25
N ALA A 78 -18.07 12.43 -16.68
CA ALA A 78 -17.94 12.64 -15.24
C ALA A 78 -18.85 13.76 -14.69
N ARG A 79 -19.12 14.80 -15.48
CA ARG A 79 -20.06 15.89 -15.10
C ARG A 79 -21.51 15.42 -15.07
N ARG A 80 -21.91 14.48 -15.94
CA ARG A 80 -23.26 13.91 -15.95
C ARG A 80 -23.54 13.07 -14.70
N TRP A 81 -22.58 12.26 -14.27
CA TRP A 81 -22.70 11.43 -13.05
C TRP A 81 -22.85 12.24 -11.77
N ARG A 82 -22.37 13.50 -11.76
CA ARG A 82 -22.50 14.41 -10.62
C ARG A 82 -23.91 15.04 -10.52
N GLN A 83 -24.68 15.04 -11.62
CA GLN A 83 -25.98 15.70 -11.72
C GLN A 83 -27.16 14.71 -11.64
N SER A 84 -26.89 13.40 -11.56
CA SER A 84 -27.88 12.34 -11.30
C SER A 84 -27.86 11.91 -9.84
#